data_AF-A0AA41U7A2-F1
#
_entry.id   AF-A0AA41U7A2-F1
#
_cell.length_a   1.000
_cell.length_b   1.000
_cell.length_c   1.000
_cell.angle_alpha   90.00
_cell.angle_beta   90.00
_cell.angle_gamma   90.00
#
_symmetry.space_group_name_H-M   'P 1'
#
loop_
_entity.id
_entity.type
_entity.pdbx_description
1 polymer ?
#
loop_
_entity_poly.entity_id
_entity_poly.type
_entity_poly.pdbx_seq_one_letter_code
_entity_poly.pdbx_strand_id
1 'polypeptide(L)' 'MSEDAPTRCETCGQPCAATPFGPLCSWDCFDVVPDDPAAAAERMAGAPAAFAYFLRLGPGVRVDDEG' A
#
# COMPACT_ATOMS: atom_id res chain seq x y z
N MET A 1 21.46 7.31 -10.67
CA MET A 1 20.28 6.43 -10.64
C MET A 1 20.34 5.77 -9.28
N SER A 2 19.46 6.14 -8.36
CA SER A 2 19.48 5.54 -7.02
C SER A 2 19.01 4.10 -7.17
N GLU A 3 19.90 3.14 -6.99
CA GLU A 3 19.55 1.74 -6.79
C GLU A 3 18.73 1.66 -5.50
N ASP A 4 17.40 1.71 -5.66
CA ASP A 4 16.46 1.41 -4.58
C ASP A 4 16.68 -0.05 -4.22
N ALA A 5 17.45 -0.29 -3.15
CA ALA A 5 17.71 -1.64 -2.67
C ALA A 5 16.35 -2.33 -2.42
N PRO A 6 16.13 -3.55 -2.95
CA PRO A 6 14.84 -4.21 -2.81
C PRO A 6 14.51 -4.36 -1.32
N THR A 7 13.44 -3.70 -0.91
CA THR A 7 12.94 -3.80 0.46
C THR A 7 12.13 -5.09 0.57
N ARG A 8 12.19 -5.80 1.70
CA ARG A 8 11.39 -7.01 1.88
C ARG A 8 9.99 -6.66 2.34
N CYS A 9 8.98 -7.27 1.73
CA CYS A 9 7.61 -7.09 2.14
C CYS A 9 7.42 -7.54 3.59
N GLU A 10 6.80 -6.71 4.42
CA GLU A 10 6.54 -7.04 5.83
C GLU A 10 5.56 -8.21 6.00
N THR A 11 4.65 -8.40 5.04
CA THR A 11 3.62 -9.45 5.11
C THR A 11 4.09 -10.78 4.54
N CYS A 12 4.66 -10.79 3.32
CA CYS A 12 5.01 -12.02 2.62
C CYS A 12 6.53 -12.30 2.55
N GLY A 13 7.36 -11.36 3.01
CA GLY A 13 8.83 -11.49 3.04
C GLY A 13 9.52 -11.44 1.68
N GLN A 14 8.79 -11.29 0.58
CA GLN A 14 9.35 -11.23 -0.78
C GLN A 14 10.08 -9.89 -1.01
N PRO A 15 11.18 -9.90 -1.79
CA PRO A 15 11.82 -8.65 -2.21
C PRO A 15 10.89 -7.86 -3.13
N CYS A 16 10.58 -6.61 -2.78
CA CYS A 16 9.77 -5.69 -3.56
C CYS A 16 10.38 -4.28 -3.57
N ALA A 17 9.91 -3.43 -4.47
CA ALA A 17 10.24 -2.01 -4.41
C ALA A 17 9.58 -1.36 -3.19
N ALA A 18 10.19 -0.31 -2.64
CA ALA A 18 9.53 0.49 -1.62
C ALA A 18 8.28 1.17 -2.21
N THR A 19 7.16 1.14 -1.47
CA THR A 19 5.93 1.85 -1.84
C THR A 19 5.67 2.98 -0.85
N PRO A 20 4.91 4.02 -1.22
CA PRO A 20 4.54 5.09 -0.28
C PRO A 20 3.68 4.60 0.89
N PHE A 21 3.14 3.38 0.82
CA PHE A 21 2.33 2.74 1.85
C PHE A 21 3.12 1.79 2.74
N GLY A 22 4.46 1.76 2.59
CA GLY A 22 5.36 0.87 3.31
C GLY A 22 5.96 -0.23 2.43
N PRO A 23 6.67 -1.19 3.03
CA PRO A 23 7.23 -2.34 2.34
C PRO A 23 6.13 -3.37 2.04
N LEU A 24 5.23 -3.04 1.12
CA LEU A 24 4.08 -3.88 0.77
C LEU A 24 4.08 -4.11 -0.73
N CYS A 25 4.01 -5.38 -1.14
CA CYS A 25 4.13 -5.75 -2.54
C CYS A 25 2.80 -5.83 -3.29
N SER A 26 1.67 -5.85 -2.58
CA SER A 26 0.33 -5.97 -3.17
C SER A 26 -0.74 -5.45 -2.23
N TRP A 27 -1.96 -5.25 -2.77
CA TRP A 27 -3.15 -4.98 -1.99
C TRP A 27 -3.41 -6.05 -0.93
N ASP A 28 -3.31 -7.33 -1.29
CA ASP A 28 -3.42 -8.45 -0.33
C ASP A 28 -2.47 -8.30 0.86
N CYS A 29 -1.23 -7.87 0.62
CA CYS A 29 -0.28 -7.66 1.69
C CYS A 29 -0.62 -6.44 2.55
N PHE A 30 -1.21 -5.40 1.95
CA PHE A 30 -1.68 -4.19 2.63
C PHE A 30 -2.94 -4.43 3.46
N ASP A 31 -3.85 -5.27 2.98
CA ASP A 31 -5.12 -5.62 3.63
C ASP A 31 -4.92 -6.49 4.89
N VAL A 32 -3.70 -7.01 5.11
CA VAL A 32 -3.38 -7.69 6.37
C VAL A 32 -3.42 -6.69 7.52
N VAL A 33 -4.48 -6.81 8.31
CA VAL A 33 -4.74 -6.01 9.49
C VAL A 33 -3.62 -6.25 10.52
N PRO A 34 -2.86 -5.21 10.91
CA PRO A 34 -1.89 -5.33 11.97
C PRO A 34 -2.58 -5.51 13.33
N ASP A 35 -1.94 -6.22 14.25
CA ASP A 35 -2.42 -6.41 15.63
C ASP A 35 -2.55 -5.10 16.41
N ASP A 36 -1.77 -4.09 16.03
CA ASP A 36 -1.86 -2.76 16.63
C ASP A 36 -3.07 -1.98 16.06
N PRO A 37 -4.05 -1.60 16.90
CA PRO A 37 -5.23 -0.87 16.45
C PRO A 37 -4.88 0.53 15.89
N ALA A 38 -3.78 1.16 16.32
CA ALA A 38 -3.36 2.44 15.77
C ALA A 38 -2.86 2.27 14.33
N ALA A 39 -1.96 1.32 14.09
CA ALA A 39 -1.50 0.97 12.75
C ALA A 39 -2.65 0.50 11.83
N ALA A 40 -3.65 -0.21 12.38
CA ALA A 40 -4.82 -0.66 11.62
C ALA A 40 -5.68 0.53 11.16
N ALA A 41 -5.87 1.53 12.02
CA ALA A 41 -6.62 2.74 11.66
C ALA A 41 -5.91 3.55 10.57
N GLU A 42 -4.57 3.67 10.64
CA GLU A 42 -3.78 4.35 9.61
C GLU A 42 -3.84 3.61 8.26
N ARG A 43 -3.78 2.27 8.27
CA ARG A 43 -3.97 1.46 7.06
C ARG A 43 -5.36 1.62 6.47
N MET A 44 -6.41 1.60 7.30
CA MET A 44 -7.78 1.82 6.82
C MET A 44 -7.96 3.21 6.20
N ALA A 45 -7.34 4.25 6.78
CA ALA A 45 -7.37 5.60 6.22
C ALA A 45 -6.64 5.69 4.87
N GLY A 46 -5.52 4.97 4.71
CA GLY A 46 -4.75 4.89 3.47
C GLY A 46 -5.29 3.91 2.42
N ALA A 47 -6.26 3.07 2.78
CA ALA A 47 -6.74 1.96 1.97
C ALA A 47 -7.24 2.37 0.57
N PRO A 48 -8.02 3.44 0.38
CA PRO A 48 -8.46 3.85 -0.96
C PRO A 48 -7.30 4.22 -1.88
N ALA A 49 -6.29 4.92 -1.34
CA ALA A 49 -5.12 5.33 -2.09
C ALA A 49 -4.19 4.14 -2.39
N ALA A 50 -4.02 3.23 -1.43
CA ALA A 50 -3.26 2.00 -1.60
C ALA A 50 -3.90 1.07 -2.65
N PHE A 51 -5.22 0.91 -2.61
CA PHE A 51 -5.98 0.11 -3.58
C PHE A 51 -5.75 0.60 -5.01
N ALA A 52 -5.89 1.91 -5.24
CA ALA A 52 -5.68 2.50 -6.55
C ALA A 52 -4.23 2.36 -7.05
N TYR A 53 -3.25 2.50 -6.14
CA TYR A 53 -1.83 2.29 -6.45
C TYR A 53 -1.55 0.84 -6.88
N PHE A 54 -1.99 -0.16 -6.09
CA PHE A 54 -1.69 -1.56 -6.35
C PHE A 54 -2.42 -2.12 -7.59
N LEU A 55 -3.61 -1.61 -7.90
CA LEU A 55 -4.33 -2.01 -9.12
C LEU A 55 -3.84 -1.33 -10.39
N ARG A 56 -2.77 -0.52 -10.32
CA ARG A 56 -2.22 0.24 -11.46
C ARG A 56 -3.29 1.07 -12.19
N LEU A 57 -4.32 1.50 -11.47
CA LEU A 57 -5.35 2.43 -11.97
C LEU A 57 -4.83 3.88 -12.08
N GLY A 58 -3.52 4.09 -11.96
CA GLY A 58 -2.84 5.38 -11.88
C GLY A 58 -2.52 5.78 -10.43
N PRO A 59 -1.84 6.92 -10.21
CA PRO A 59 -1.71 7.50 -8.87
C PRO A 59 -3.11 7.96 -8.42
N GLY A 60 -3.88 7.05 -7.79
CA GLY A 60 -5.18 7.31 -7.16
C GLY A 60 -5.95 8.50 -7.73
N VAL A 61 -6.57 8.33 -8.90
CA VAL A 61 -7.46 9.37 -9.44
C VAL A 61 -8.67 9.49 -8.50
N ARG A 62 -8.97 10.73 -8.12
CA ARG A 62 -10.14 11.13 -7.34
C ARG A 62 -11.39 10.53 -7.97
N VAL A 63 -12.19 9.84 -7.14
CA VAL A 63 -13.59 9.61 -7.47
C VAL A 63 -14.28 10.93 -7.19
N ASP A 64 -14.50 11.75 -8.23
CA ASP A 64 -15.47 12.84 -8.15
C ASP A 64 -16.85 12.19 -7.98
N ASP A 65 -17.38 12.26 -6.77
CA ASP A 65 -18.79 12.01 -6.47
C ASP A 65 -19.56 13.26 -6.94
N GLU A 66 -20.13 13.20 -8.14
CA GLU A 66 -21.16 14.14 -8.58
C GLU A 66 -22.44 13.35 -8.87
N GLY A 67 -23.40 13.47 -7.94
CA GLY A 67 -24.79 13.04 -8.05
C GLY A 67 -25.68 13.94 -7.21
#